data_AF-A0A7S0F8J0-F1
#
_entry.id   AF-A0A7S0F8J0-F1
#
_cell.length_a   1.000
_cell.length_b   1.000
_cell.length_c   1.000
_cell.angle_alpha   90.00
_cell.angle_beta   90.00
_cell.angle_gamma   90.00
#
_symmetry.space_group_name_H-M   'P 1'
#
loop_
_entity.id
_entity.type
_entity.pdbx_description
1 polymer ?
#
loop_
_entity_poly.entity_id
_entity_poly.type
_entity_poly.pdbx_seq_one_letter_code
_entity_poly.pdbx_strand_id
1 'polypeptide(L)'
;ARIEAHDPSVPMFMYIGFQNIHPPLQVPAEYTQRYSGKSMRTPVNGMIAFLDEALGNVTDALKRKGMWEDTLLVYSPDNGGYQGNGGDDTPLRGGKFSDFDGGTRVAAFASGGFLPASVRGTSNDGLIHIADWYVTFCALAGVEDVTDARAAAAGLPPLDSLD
;
A
#
# COMPACT_ATOMS: atom_id res chain seq x y z
N ALA A 1 -4.28 16.92 1.74
CA ALA A 1 -5.70 17.27 1.56
C ALA A 1 -6.55 16.39 2.47
N ARG A 2 -7.63 16.91 3.07
CA ARG A 2 -8.62 16.08 3.79
C ARG A 2 -9.70 15.69 2.79
N ILE A 3 -10.02 14.40 2.65
CA ILE A 3 -11.01 13.88 1.68
C ILE A 3 -12.33 14.66 1.76
N GLU A 4 -12.85 14.88 2.97
CA GLU A 4 -14.12 15.57 3.19
C GLU A 4 -14.12 17.05 2.71
N ALA A 5 -12.95 17.70 2.75
CA ALA A 5 -12.78 19.11 2.34
C ALA A 5 -12.37 19.27 0.87
N HIS A 6 -12.09 18.17 0.16
CA HIS A 6 -11.65 18.19 -1.23
C HIS A 6 -12.83 18.54 -2.16
N ASP A 7 -12.52 19.27 -3.24
CA ASP A 7 -13.47 19.55 -4.33
C ASP A 7 -13.44 18.38 -5.33
N PRO A 8 -14.53 17.60 -5.47
CA PRO A 8 -14.55 16.44 -6.36
C PRO A 8 -14.33 16.76 -7.85
N SER A 9 -14.44 18.03 -8.27
CA SER A 9 -14.15 18.43 -9.65
C SER A 9 -12.66 18.53 -9.98
N VAL A 10 -11.80 18.49 -8.96
CA VAL A 10 -10.34 18.55 -9.12
C VAL A 10 -9.76 17.16 -8.81
N PRO A 11 -8.85 16.62 -9.64
CA PRO A 11 -8.19 15.35 -9.34
C PRO A 11 -7.44 15.39 -7.99
N MET A 12 -7.43 14.27 -7.27
CA MET A 12 -6.73 14.13 -6.00
C MET A 12 -5.69 13.01 -6.08
N PHE A 13 -4.45 13.34 -5.72
CA PHE A 13 -3.45 12.34 -5.35
C PHE A 13 -3.24 12.34 -3.84
N MET A 14 -3.27 11.17 -3.21
CA MET A 14 -3.05 11.02 -1.78
C MET A 14 -2.11 9.84 -1.52
N TYR A 15 -0.96 10.14 -0.92
CA TYR A 15 -0.04 9.14 -0.37
C TYR A 15 -0.22 9.05 1.15
N ILE A 16 -0.57 7.87 1.65
CA ILE A 16 -0.76 7.62 3.09
C ILE A 16 0.30 6.60 3.55
N GLY A 17 1.46 7.11 3.97
CA GLY A 17 2.51 6.30 4.59
C GLY A 17 2.19 5.99 6.04
N PHE A 18 1.38 4.95 6.30
CA PHE A 18 1.08 4.52 7.66
C PHE A 18 2.36 4.08 8.38
N GLN A 19 2.47 4.43 9.67
CA GLN A 19 3.51 3.86 10.53
C GLN A 19 3.25 2.38 10.84
N ASN A 20 1.99 1.96 10.85
CA ASN A 20 1.60 0.58 11.09
C ASN A 20 2.20 -0.33 10.00
N ILE A 21 2.84 -1.44 10.31
CA ILE A 21 3.00 -2.11 11.62
C ILE A 21 4.41 -2.01 12.20
N HIS A 22 5.16 -0.97 11.84
CA HIS A 22 6.54 -0.78 12.26
C HIS A 22 6.65 -0.56 13.78
N PRO A 23 7.71 -1.06 14.45
CA PRO A 23 7.95 -0.75 15.86
C PRO A 23 8.09 0.78 16.12
N PRO A 24 7.78 1.25 17.34
CA PRO A 24 7.36 0.48 18.52
C PRO A 24 5.96 -0.14 18.35
N LEU A 25 5.78 -1.38 18.83
CA LEU A 25 4.53 -2.12 18.68
C LEU A 25 3.47 -1.59 19.64
N GLN A 26 2.75 -0.56 19.19
CA GLN A 26 1.79 0.18 20.00
C GLN A 26 0.46 0.28 19.27
N VAL A 27 -0.61 -0.08 19.97
CA VAL A 27 -1.99 0.00 19.47
C VAL A 27 -2.92 0.09 20.69
N PRO A 28 -4.10 0.73 20.57
CA PRO A 28 -5.08 0.71 21.65
C PRO A 28 -5.44 -0.71 22.10
N ALA A 29 -5.67 -0.88 23.40
CA ALA A 29 -5.76 -2.19 24.03
C ALA A 29 -6.90 -3.06 23.46
N GLU A 30 -7.99 -2.43 23.03
CA GLU A 30 -9.14 -3.08 22.41
C GLU A 30 -8.81 -3.82 21.10
N TYR A 31 -7.69 -3.51 20.45
CA TYR A 31 -7.23 -4.23 19.26
C TYR A 31 -6.43 -5.49 19.61
N THR A 32 -5.68 -5.48 20.71
CA THR A 32 -4.92 -6.66 21.14
C THR A 32 -5.79 -7.65 21.92
N GLN A 33 -6.80 -7.18 22.64
CA GLN A 33 -7.72 -8.01 23.43
C GLN A 33 -8.56 -8.99 22.58
N ARG A 34 -8.70 -8.73 21.27
CA ARG A 34 -9.44 -9.61 20.33
C ARG A 34 -8.71 -10.93 20.07
N TYR A 35 -7.40 -10.96 20.30
CA TYR A 35 -6.57 -12.14 20.05
C TYR A 35 -6.42 -12.94 21.35
N SER A 36 -6.94 -14.16 21.36
CA SER A 36 -6.76 -15.09 22.48
C SER A 36 -5.32 -15.60 22.53
N GLY A 37 -4.73 -15.60 23.73
CA GLY A 37 -3.36 -16.06 23.96
C GLY A 37 -2.29 -14.96 23.84
N LYS A 38 -1.26 -15.06 24.67
CA LYS A 38 -0.09 -14.18 24.63
C LYS A 38 0.90 -14.73 23.60
N SER A 39 0.79 -14.30 22.36
CA SER A 39 1.78 -14.56 21.31
C SER A 39 2.67 -13.33 21.11
N MET A 40 3.91 -13.53 20.64
CA MET A 40 4.74 -12.42 20.17
C MET A 40 4.07 -11.64 19.02
N ARG A 41 3.12 -12.27 18.32
CA ARG A 41 2.37 -11.64 17.22
C ARG A 41 1.18 -10.80 17.68
N THR A 42 0.73 -10.94 18.93
CA THR A 42 -0.49 -10.26 19.41
C THR A 42 -0.44 -8.73 19.20
N PRO A 43 0.66 -8.01 19.48
CA PRO A 43 0.75 -6.58 19.19
C PRO A 43 0.66 -6.25 17.69
N VAL A 44 1.39 -6.99 16.85
CA VAL A 44 1.36 -6.83 15.38
C VAL A 44 -0.05 -7.07 14.83
N ASN A 45 -0.71 -8.15 15.25
CA ASN A 45 -2.07 -8.45 14.84
C ASN A 45 -3.04 -7.31 15.20
N GLY A 46 -2.90 -6.75 16.40
CA GLY A 46 -3.66 -5.57 16.81
C GLY A 46 -3.39 -4.35 15.90
N MET A 47 -2.13 -4.09 15.56
CA MET A 47 -1.77 -3.00 14.64
C MET A 47 -2.28 -3.22 13.21
N ILE A 48 -2.34 -4.47 12.73
CA ILE A 48 -2.95 -4.84 11.45
C ILE A 48 -4.45 -4.55 11.48
N ALA A 49 -5.16 -4.98 12.54
CA ALA A 49 -6.59 -4.70 12.68
C ALA A 49 -6.89 -3.20 12.76
N PHE A 50 -6.02 -2.43 13.39
CA PHE A 50 -6.13 -0.96 13.40
C PHE A 50 -5.90 -0.35 12.02
N LEU A 51 -4.91 -0.84 11.27
CA LEU A 51 -4.64 -0.40 9.90
C LEU A 51 -5.84 -0.72 8.98
N ASP A 52 -6.41 -1.90 9.10
CA ASP A 52 -7.62 -2.31 8.36
C ASP A 52 -8.79 -1.36 8.63
N GLU A 53 -9.07 -1.03 9.89
CA GLU A 53 -10.10 -0.04 10.25
C GLU A 53 -9.78 1.35 9.69
N ALA A 54 -8.51 1.78 9.73
CA ALA A 54 -8.08 3.06 9.18
C ALA A 54 -8.26 3.13 7.64
N LEU A 55 -7.96 2.04 6.92
CA LEU A 55 -8.23 1.92 5.49
C LEU A 55 -9.75 1.93 5.22
N GLY A 56 -10.54 1.25 6.05
CA GLY A 56 -11.99 1.32 6.02
C GLY A 56 -12.49 2.76 6.09
N ASN A 57 -12.01 3.54 7.07
CA ASN A 57 -12.36 4.96 7.23
C ASN A 57 -12.03 5.81 6.01
N VAL A 58 -10.89 5.56 5.34
CA VAL A 58 -10.49 6.24 4.10
C VAL A 58 -11.46 5.91 2.97
N THR A 59 -11.72 4.61 2.73
CA THR A 59 -12.61 4.18 1.65
C THR A 59 -14.05 4.64 1.88
N ASP A 60 -14.53 4.66 3.11
CA ASP A 60 -15.86 5.15 3.45
C ASP A 60 -15.98 6.66 3.28
N ALA A 61 -14.94 7.43 3.61
CA ALA A 61 -14.91 8.86 3.32
C ALA A 61 -14.98 9.14 1.81
N LEU A 62 -14.22 8.40 1.00
CA LEU A 62 -14.27 8.50 -0.47
C LEU A 62 -15.65 8.16 -1.02
N LYS A 63 -16.30 7.10 -0.51
CA LYS A 63 -17.66 6.71 -0.89
C LYS A 63 -18.69 7.78 -0.50
N ARG A 64 -18.66 8.27 0.74
CA ARG A 64 -19.57 9.33 1.21
C ARG A 64 -19.43 10.62 0.40
N LYS A 65 -18.20 10.94 -0.03
CA LYS A 65 -17.91 12.10 -0.87
C LYS A 65 -18.28 11.91 -2.35
N GLY A 66 -18.69 10.70 -2.75
CA GLY A 66 -19.02 10.37 -4.14
C GLY A 66 -17.81 10.24 -5.06
N MET A 67 -16.60 10.08 -4.49
CA MET A 67 -15.35 10.00 -5.25
C MET A 67 -14.93 8.57 -5.58
N TRP A 68 -15.53 7.57 -4.92
CA TRP A 68 -15.10 6.18 -5.02
C TRP A 68 -15.15 5.59 -6.43
N GLU A 69 -16.15 5.97 -7.23
CA GLU A 69 -16.31 5.47 -8.60
C GLU A 69 -15.20 5.91 -9.55
N ASP A 70 -14.51 7.01 -9.24
CA ASP A 70 -13.37 7.53 -10.00
C ASP A 70 -12.06 7.46 -9.21
N THR A 71 -11.98 6.56 -8.23
CA THR A 71 -10.78 6.33 -7.44
C THR A 71 -10.10 5.04 -7.86
N LEU A 72 -8.79 5.09 -8.10
CA LEU A 72 -7.88 3.95 -8.02
C LEU A 72 -7.20 3.96 -6.65
N LEU A 73 -7.41 2.92 -5.85
CA LEU A 73 -6.72 2.69 -4.59
C LEU A 73 -5.66 1.61 -4.81
N VAL A 74 -4.42 1.90 -4.44
CA VAL A 74 -3.33 0.91 -4.39
C VAL A 74 -2.90 0.74 -2.94
N TYR A 75 -2.87 -0.51 -2.47
CA TYR A 75 -2.29 -0.89 -1.19
C TYR A 75 -1.02 -1.69 -1.44
N SER A 76 0.09 -1.28 -0.82
CA SER A 76 1.36 -2.00 -0.86
C SER A 76 2.14 -1.78 0.43
N PRO A 77 2.56 -2.85 1.13
CA PRO A 77 3.64 -2.78 2.10
C PRO A 77 4.95 -2.34 1.42
N ASP A 78 5.89 -1.81 2.21
CA ASP A 78 7.21 -1.35 1.75
C ASP A 78 8.25 -2.48 1.65
N ASN A 79 8.07 -3.53 2.46
CA ASN A 79 8.92 -4.72 2.52
C ASN A 79 8.16 -5.87 3.20
N GLY A 80 8.76 -7.05 3.20
CA GLY A 80 8.34 -8.19 4.01
C GLY A 80 8.33 -7.94 5.52
N GLY A 81 7.77 -8.88 6.27
CA GLY A 81 7.62 -8.83 7.71
C GLY A 81 8.94 -8.89 8.47
N TYR A 82 9.04 -8.15 9.58
CA TYR A 82 10.14 -8.34 10.52
C TYR A 82 9.79 -9.41 11.54
N GLN A 83 10.35 -10.60 11.35
CA GLN A 83 10.10 -11.78 12.18
C GLN A 83 10.41 -11.56 13.67
N GLY A 84 11.43 -10.73 13.98
CA GLY A 84 11.81 -10.40 15.36
C GLY A 84 10.72 -9.70 16.17
N ASN A 85 9.72 -9.11 15.51
CA ASN A 85 8.59 -8.43 16.15
C ASN A 85 7.24 -9.09 15.83
N GLY A 86 7.23 -10.33 15.33
CA GLY A 86 5.99 -11.05 15.04
C GLY A 86 5.45 -10.88 13.62
N GLY A 87 6.26 -10.32 12.70
CA GLY A 87 6.02 -10.46 11.27
C GLY A 87 6.09 -11.93 10.83
N ASP A 88 5.35 -12.29 9.80
CA ASP A 88 5.27 -13.66 9.28
C ASP A 88 5.07 -13.61 7.78
N ASP A 89 6.03 -14.17 7.06
CA ASP A 89 6.08 -14.21 5.60
C ASP A 89 5.89 -15.63 5.07
N THR A 90 5.44 -16.57 5.91
CA THR A 90 5.20 -17.95 5.47
C THR A 90 4.16 -18.00 4.33
N PRO A 91 4.36 -18.87 3.32
CA PRO A 91 5.40 -19.91 3.21
C PRO A 91 6.71 -19.43 2.57
N LEU A 92 6.89 -18.13 2.33
CA LEU A 92 8.05 -17.58 1.66
C LEU A 92 9.29 -17.66 2.55
N ARG A 93 10.46 -17.79 1.92
CA ARG A 93 11.75 -17.79 2.62
C ARG A 93 12.13 -16.36 2.98
N GLY A 94 12.62 -16.15 4.20
CA GLY A 94 13.16 -14.85 4.63
C GLY A 94 12.09 -13.91 5.20
N GLY A 95 12.45 -12.63 5.24
CA GLY A 95 11.69 -11.53 5.85
C GLY A 95 12.44 -10.20 5.63
N LYS A 96 12.02 -9.14 6.32
CA LYS A 96 12.75 -7.85 6.34
C LYS A 96 14.26 -8.07 6.54
N PHE A 97 15.08 -7.33 5.79
CA PHE A 97 16.55 -7.45 5.71
C PHE A 97 17.08 -8.62 4.87
N SER A 98 16.26 -9.25 4.02
CA SER A 98 16.73 -10.30 3.11
C SER A 98 16.20 -10.10 1.70
N ASP A 99 16.98 -10.56 0.71
CA ASP A 99 16.61 -10.55 -0.71
C ASP A 99 15.81 -11.79 -1.13
N PHE A 100 15.43 -12.66 -0.18
CA PHE A 100 14.52 -13.76 -0.46
C PHE A 100 13.09 -13.23 -0.61
N ASP A 101 12.21 -14.01 -1.25
CA ASP A 101 10.80 -13.63 -1.47
C ASP A 101 10.10 -13.11 -0.22
N GLY A 102 10.35 -13.67 0.96
CA GLY A 102 9.73 -13.19 2.20
C GLY A 102 10.15 -11.77 2.60
N GLY A 103 11.24 -11.24 2.07
CA GLY A 103 11.68 -9.85 2.29
C GLY A 103 11.21 -8.85 1.23
N THR A 104 10.95 -9.29 0.01
CA THR A 104 10.67 -8.43 -1.15
C THR A 104 9.29 -8.62 -1.77
N ARG A 105 8.69 -9.82 -1.66
CA ARG A 105 7.35 -10.12 -2.16
C ARG A 105 6.30 -9.85 -1.09
N VAL A 106 5.47 -8.84 -1.33
CA VAL A 106 4.49 -8.33 -0.36
C VAL A 106 3.05 -8.59 -0.79
N ALA A 107 2.12 -8.58 0.17
CA ALA A 107 0.69 -8.61 -0.11
C ALA A 107 0.20 -7.24 -0.57
N ALA A 108 0.12 -7.05 -1.89
CA ALA A 108 -0.36 -5.82 -2.52
C ALA A 108 -1.66 -6.07 -3.31
N PHE A 109 -2.48 -5.02 -3.46
CA PHE A 109 -3.69 -5.08 -4.28
C PHE A 109 -4.07 -3.70 -4.82
N ALA A 110 -4.84 -3.70 -5.91
CA ALA A 110 -5.55 -2.53 -6.40
C ALA A 110 -7.05 -2.67 -6.13
N SER A 111 -7.72 -1.56 -5.82
CA SER A 111 -9.16 -1.47 -5.60
C SER A 111 -9.70 -0.13 -6.09
N GLY A 112 -10.99 0.14 -5.86
CA GLY A 112 -11.65 1.36 -6.29
C GLY A 112 -12.56 1.17 -7.50
N GLY A 113 -13.48 2.11 -7.70
CA GLY A 113 -14.43 2.08 -8.81
C GLY A 113 -13.82 2.46 -10.16
N PHE A 114 -12.61 3.04 -10.17
CA PHE A 114 -11.89 3.31 -11.41
C PHE A 114 -11.49 2.02 -12.15
N LEU A 115 -11.28 0.91 -11.42
CA LEU A 115 -10.91 -0.36 -12.03
C LEU A 115 -12.06 -0.92 -12.89
N PRO A 116 -11.78 -1.46 -14.09
CA PRO A 116 -12.78 -2.14 -14.89
C PRO A 116 -13.46 -3.28 -14.13
N ALA A 117 -14.78 -3.42 -14.28
CA ALA A 117 -15.53 -4.46 -13.58
C ALA A 117 -14.99 -5.88 -13.84
N SER A 118 -14.40 -6.12 -15.03
CA SER A 118 -13.83 -7.41 -15.43
C SER A 118 -12.60 -7.86 -14.63
N VAL A 119 -11.91 -6.94 -13.95
CA VAL A 119 -10.70 -7.25 -13.14
C VAL A 119 -10.95 -7.16 -11.64
N ARG A 120 -12.16 -6.80 -11.21
CA ARG A 120 -12.50 -6.72 -9.78
C ARG A 120 -12.70 -8.13 -9.23
N GLY A 121 -12.00 -8.44 -8.13
CA GLY A 121 -12.06 -9.78 -7.50
C GLY A 121 -11.25 -10.86 -8.22
N THR A 122 -10.41 -10.48 -9.18
CA THR A 122 -9.45 -11.39 -9.84
C THR A 122 -8.06 -11.28 -9.20
N SER A 123 -7.20 -12.26 -9.46
CA SER A 123 -5.76 -12.19 -9.17
C SER A 123 -4.97 -11.90 -10.45
N ASN A 124 -3.79 -11.31 -10.29
CA ASN A 124 -2.81 -11.13 -11.36
C ASN A 124 -1.49 -11.78 -10.92
N ASP A 125 -0.99 -12.72 -11.73
CA ASP A 125 0.27 -13.44 -11.49
C ASP A 125 1.46 -12.80 -12.24
N GLY A 126 1.23 -11.68 -12.93
CA GLY A 126 2.26 -10.88 -13.56
C GLY A 126 3.23 -10.27 -12.55
N LEU A 127 4.46 -10.02 -12.99
CA LEU A 127 5.46 -9.33 -12.19
C LEU A 127 5.12 -7.85 -12.13
N ILE A 128 5.01 -7.33 -10.91
CA ILE A 128 4.81 -5.91 -10.62
C ILE A 128 5.80 -5.52 -9.53
N HIS A 129 6.46 -4.39 -9.71
CA HIS A 129 7.41 -3.81 -8.77
C HIS A 129 6.90 -2.47 -8.23
N ILE A 130 7.36 -2.06 -7.05
CA ILE A 130 6.91 -0.80 -6.43
C ILE A 130 7.28 0.43 -7.29
N ALA A 131 8.31 0.31 -8.13
CA ALA A 131 8.72 1.36 -9.06
C ALA A 131 7.63 1.65 -10.11
N ASP A 132 6.93 0.61 -10.59
CA ASP A 132 5.91 0.69 -11.66
C ASP A 132 4.81 1.70 -11.36
N TRP A 133 4.52 1.92 -10.07
CA TRP A 133 3.50 2.87 -9.64
C TRP A 133 3.80 4.30 -10.11
N TYR A 134 5.07 4.70 -10.23
CA TYR A 134 5.43 6.04 -10.68
C TYR A 134 4.92 6.32 -12.08
N VAL A 135 5.32 5.49 -13.06
CA VAL A 135 4.90 5.66 -14.46
C VAL A 135 3.40 5.37 -14.61
N THR A 136 2.86 4.39 -13.88
CA THR A 136 1.43 4.12 -13.88
C THR A 136 0.61 5.35 -13.46
N PHE A 137 0.98 6.01 -12.37
CA PHE A 137 0.26 7.21 -11.92
C PHE A 137 0.49 8.42 -12.84
N CYS A 138 1.69 8.57 -13.40
CA CYS A 138 1.96 9.60 -14.40
C CYS A 138 1.07 9.44 -15.63
N ALA A 139 0.95 8.22 -16.16
CA ALA A 139 0.08 7.91 -17.30
C ALA A 139 -1.39 8.21 -16.98
N LEU A 140 -1.88 7.83 -15.79
CA LEU A 140 -3.25 8.14 -15.35
C LEU A 140 -3.50 9.65 -15.19
N ALA A 141 -2.48 10.40 -14.80
CA ALA A 141 -2.54 11.85 -14.68
C ALA A 141 -2.32 12.61 -16.01
N GLY A 142 -2.07 11.90 -17.12
CA GLY A 142 -1.79 12.51 -18.42
C GLY A 142 -0.41 13.17 -18.52
N VAL A 143 0.57 12.70 -17.74
CA VAL A 143 1.96 13.15 -17.81
C VAL A 143 2.68 12.37 -18.92
N GLU A 144 3.06 13.07 -19.99
CA GLU A 144 3.72 12.46 -21.16
C GLU A 144 5.23 12.27 -20.96
N ASP A 145 5.90 13.24 -20.35
CA ASP A 145 7.33 13.18 -20.04
C ASP A 145 7.53 12.81 -18.57
N VAL A 146 7.89 11.54 -18.34
CA VAL A 146 8.16 11.00 -17.01
C VAL A 146 9.63 11.14 -16.60
N THR A 147 10.46 11.85 -17.38
CA THR A 147 11.90 11.95 -17.12
C THR A 147 12.19 12.66 -15.79
N ASP A 148 12.95 12.03 -14.91
CA ASP A 148 13.55 12.70 -13.76
C ASP A 148 14.84 13.41 -14.17
N ALA A 149 14.73 14.71 -14.47
CA ALA A 149 15.88 15.53 -14.85
C ALA A 149 16.99 15.59 -13.78
N ARG A 150 16.66 15.43 -12.49
CA ARG A 150 17.65 15.41 -11.41
C ARG A 150 18.40 14.08 -11.39
N ALA A 151 17.69 12.97 -11.54
CA ALA A 151 18.30 11.65 -11.66
C ALA A 151 19.21 11.56 -12.89
N ALA A 152 18.75 12.07 -14.03
CA ALA A 152 19.55 12.16 -15.26
C ALA A 152 20.81 13.02 -15.07
N ALA A 153 20.68 14.19 -14.45
CA ALA A 153 21.84 15.05 -14.16
C ALA A 153 22.84 14.41 -13.19
N ALA A 154 22.39 13.50 -12.32
CA ALA A 154 23.22 12.73 -11.41
C ALA A 154 23.80 11.45 -12.05
N GLY A 155 23.48 11.15 -13.31
CA GLY A 155 23.96 9.95 -14.01
C GLY A 155 23.38 8.65 -13.46
N LEU A 156 22.18 8.69 -12.86
CA LEU A 156 21.49 7.51 -12.37
C LEU A 156 20.93 6.68 -13.55
N PRO A 157 20.67 5.37 -13.34
CA PRO A 157 20.02 4.54 -14.35
C PRO A 157 18.66 5.11 -14.82
N PRO A 158 18.18 4.73 -16.01
CA PRO A 158 16.82 5.05 -16.46
C PRO A 158 15.74 4.55 -15.49
N LEU A 159 14.53 5.12 -15.60
CA LEU A 159 13.39 4.68 -14.81
C LEU A 159 13.04 3.21 -15.10
N ASP A 160 13.03 2.41 -14.05
CA ASP A 160 12.75 0.96 -14.02
C ASP A 160 11.22 0.68 -14.03
N SER A 161 10.46 1.44 -14.80
CA SER A 161 8.99 1.44 -14.76
C SER A 161 8.40 1.59 -16.16
N LEU A 162 9.21 1.32 -17.18
CA LEU A 162 8.94 1.57 -18.60
C LEU A 162 8.93 0.27 -19.42
N ASP A 163 8.79 -0.86 -18.74
CA ASP A 163 8.91 -2.23 -19.25
C ASP A 163 7.78 -2.64 -20.21
#